data_AF-A0AA40TUI9-F1
#
_entry.id   AF-A0AA40TUI9-F1
#
_cell.length_a   1.000
_cell.length_b   1.000
_cell.length_c   1.000
_cell.angle_alpha   90.00
_cell.angle_beta   90.00
_cell.angle_gamma   90.00
#
_symmetry.space_group_name_H-M   'P 1'
#
loop_
_entity.id
_entity.type
_entity.pdbx_description
1 polymer ?
#
loop_
_entity_poly.entity_id
_entity_poly.type
_entity_poly.pdbx_seq_one_letter_code
_entity_poly.pdbx_strand_id
1 'polypeptide(L)' 'MANRPRSELESLIGFFVNTLALRIRPEGSLSVAALLEQVKAVMLAAHAHQDLPFEQVVEALQPPRSLGHSPIFQV' A
#
# COMPACT_ATOMS: atom_id res chain seq x y z
N MET A 1 8.92 1.11 -2.45
CA MET A 1 9.93 1.82 -1.63
C MET A 1 10.70 0.79 -0.83
N ALA A 2 12.02 0.88 -0.77
CA ALA A 2 12.79 0.00 0.11
C ALA A 2 12.52 0.45 1.54
N ASN A 3 11.88 -0.40 2.36
CA ASN A 3 11.57 -0.10 3.75
C ASN A 3 12.84 -0.24 4.60
N ARG A 4 13.81 0.63 4.33
CA ARG A 4 15.13 0.68 5.01
C ARG A 4 15.29 2.05 5.69
N PRO A 5 14.55 2.32 6.78
CA PRO A 5 14.61 3.61 7.47
C PRO A 5 15.90 3.81 8.29
N ARG A 6 16.76 2.79 8.41
CA ARG A 6 18.04 2.84 9.13
C ARG A 6 19.18 2.40 8.23
N SER A 7 20.25 3.20 8.20
CA SER A 7 21.47 2.96 7.42
C SER A 7 22.16 1.63 7.76
N GLU A 8 21.97 1.11 8.97
CA GLU A 8 22.49 -0.20 9.42
C GLU A 8 21.86 -1.39 8.67
N LEU A 9 20.66 -1.19 8.09
CA LEU A 9 19.92 -2.22 7.37
C LEU A 9 20.25 -2.24 5.87
N GLU A 10 21.08 -1.34 5.35
CA GLU A 10 21.42 -1.28 3.92
C GLU A 10 22.22 -2.51 3.46
N SER A 11 23.10 -3.03 4.32
CA SER A 11 24.00 -4.14 4.00
C SER A 11 23.42 -5.54 4.28
N LEU A 12 22.19 -5.62 4.78
CA LEU A 12 21.52 -6.90 5.08
C LEU A 12 20.82 -7.47 3.84
N ILE A 13 21.11 -8.74 3.55
CA ILE A 13 20.38 -9.57 2.59
C ILE A 13 19.07 -10.02 3.26
N GLY A 14 17.94 -9.54 2.75
CA GLY A 14 16.59 -9.82 3.25
C GLY A 14 15.52 -9.12 2.43
N PHE A 15 14.25 -9.55 2.54
CA PHE A 15 13.12 -8.98 1.82
C PHE A 15 12.52 -7.81 2.62
N PHE A 16 12.99 -6.59 2.34
CA PHE A 16 12.61 -5.35 3.05
C PHE A 16 11.61 -4.48 2.26
N VAL A 17 10.85 -5.08 1.35
CA VAL A 17 9.82 -4.35 0.60
C VAL A 17 8.51 -4.54 1.34
N ASN A 18 7.89 -3.43 1.75
CA ASN A 18 6.52 -3.45 2.24
C ASN A 18 5.56 -3.02 1.13
N THR A 19 4.37 -3.62 1.12
CA THR A 19 3.33 -3.38 0.12
C THR A 19 2.27 -2.45 0.70
N LEU A 20 2.05 -1.30 0.05
CA LEU A 20 0.98 -0.37 0.40
C LEU A 20 -0.15 -0.46 -0.63
N ALA A 21 -1.26 -1.07 -0.24
CA ALA A 21 -2.46 -1.13 -1.05
C ALA A 21 -3.25 0.19 -0.95
N LEU A 22 -3.31 0.96 -2.03
CA LEU A 22 -4.04 2.23 -2.08
C LEU A 22 -5.44 2.03 -2.67
N ARG A 23 -6.48 2.40 -1.90
CA ARG A 23 -7.86 2.38 -2.39
C ARG A 23 -8.26 3.73 -2.95
N ILE A 24 -8.31 3.84 -4.27
CA ILE A 24 -8.76 5.05 -4.97
C ILE A 24 -10.22 4.87 -5.42
N ARG A 25 -11.03 5.93 -5.30
CA ARG A 25 -12.44 5.94 -5.72
C ARG A 25 -12.64 7.05 -6.76
N PRO A 26 -12.43 6.77 -8.05
CA PRO A 26 -12.74 7.74 -9.09
C PRO A 26 -14.25 7.93 -9.16
N GLU A 27 -14.71 9.16 -8.99
CA GLU A 27 -16.10 9.57 -9.19
C GLU A 27 -16.22 10.25 -10.56
N GLY A 28 -17.27 9.93 -11.32
CA GLY A 28 -17.43 10.41 -12.71
C GLY A 28 -17.57 11.93 -12.85
N SER A 29 -17.82 12.65 -11.75
CA SER A 29 -17.88 14.11 -11.68
C SER A 29 -16.53 14.78 -11.41
N LEU A 30 -15.49 14.02 -11.05
CA LEU A 30 -14.18 14.60 -10.73
C LEU A 30 -13.43 14.96 -12.01
N SER A 31 -12.83 16.15 -12.02
CA SER A 31 -11.80 16.46 -13.00
C SER A 31 -10.55 15.63 -12.75
N VAL A 32 -9.70 15.45 -13.77
CA VAL A 32 -8.41 14.78 -13.63
C VAL A 32 -7.55 15.42 -12.54
N ALA A 33 -7.52 16.75 -12.46
CA ALA A 33 -6.77 17.47 -11.43
C ALA A 33 -7.28 17.15 -10.01
N ALA A 34 -8.60 17.11 -9.82
CA ALA A 34 -9.20 16.77 -8.54
C ALA A 34 -8.91 15.31 -8.15
N LEU A 35 -8.93 14.38 -9.11
CA LEU A 35 -8.54 13.00 -8.89
C LEU A 35 -7.06 12.88 -8.47
N LEU A 36 -6.15 13.61 -9.12
CA LEU A 36 -4.73 13.60 -8.76
C LEU A 36 -4.47 14.12 -7.34
N GLU A 37 -5.16 15.18 -6.91
CA GLU A 37 -5.07 15.67 -5.53
C GLU A 37 -5.62 14.65 -4.51
N GLN A 38 -6.72 13.97 -4.83
CA GLN A 38 -7.24 12.88 -3.99
C GLN A 38 -6.22 11.74 -3.87
N VAL A 39 -5.62 11.31 -4.99
CA VAL A 39 -4.59 10.25 -5.01
C VAL A 39 -3.39 10.66 -4.16
N LYS A 40 -2.93 11.91 -4.29
CA LYS A 40 -1.81 12.46 -3.49
C LYS A 40 -2.14 12.43 -2.00
N ALA A 41 -3.33 12.87 -1.59
CA ALA A 41 -3.75 12.85 -0.20
C ALA A 41 -3.79 11.42 0.37
N VAL A 42 -4.35 10.47 -0.38
CA VAL A 42 -4.39 9.05 0.01
C VAL A 42 -2.98 8.46 0.11
N MET A 43 -2.10 8.77 -0.83
CA MET A 43 -0.72 8.30 -0.83
C MET A 43 0.06 8.82 0.40
N LEU A 44 -0.04 10.11 0.71
CA LEU A 44 0.61 10.70 1.88
C LEU A 44 0.09 10.08 3.18
N ALA A 45 -1.21 9.88 3.31
CA ALA A 45 -1.81 9.24 4.47
C ALA A 45 -1.34 7.78 4.63
N ALA A 46 -1.28 7.02 3.54
CA ALA A 46 -0.77 5.65 3.56
C ALA A 46 0.73 5.60 3.94
N HIS A 47 1.51 6.59 3.50
CA HIS A 47 2.94 6.65 3.79
C HIS A 47 3.25 6.87 5.28
N ALA A 48 2.33 7.49 6.03
CA ALA A 48 2.43 7.59 7.50
C ALA A 48 2.38 6.23 8.22
N HIS A 49 1.93 5.17 7.54
CA HIS A 49 1.82 3.81 8.06
C HIS A 49 2.69 2.80 7.29
N GLN A 50 3.72 3.27 6.58
CA GLN A 50 4.56 2.44 5.70
C GLN A 50 5.32 1.32 6.39
N ASP A 51 5.43 1.37 7.72
CA ASP A 51 6.11 0.34 8.51
C ASP A 51 5.22 -0.86 8.85
N LEU A 52 3.89 -0.76 8.64
CA LEU A 52 2.95 -1.83 8.93
C LEU A 52 3.02 -2.93 7.87
N PRO A 53 3.39 -4.18 8.22
CA PRO A 53 3.46 -5.26 7.24
C PRO A 53 2.11 -5.52 6.57
N PHE A 54 2.12 -5.69 5.25
CA PHE A 54 0.91 -5.97 4.46
C PHE A 54 0.15 -7.21 4.96
N GLU A 55 0.86 -8.23 5.43
CA GLU A 55 0.27 -9.46 5.96
C GLU A 55 -0.61 -9.19 7.20
N GLN A 56 -0.22 -8.25 8.05
CA GLN A 56 -1.03 -7.86 9.21
C GLN A 56 -2.30 -7.12 8.79
N VAL A 57 -2.24 -6.37 7.68
CA VAL A 57 -3.43 -5.73 7.09
C VAL A 57 -4.39 -6.79 6.55
N VAL A 58 -3.87 -7.81 5.86
CA VAL A 58 -4.68 -8.95 5.37
C VAL A 58 -5.31 -9.71 6.55
N GLU A 59 -4.54 -9.96 7.60
CA GLU A 59 -5.02 -10.62 8.82
C GLU A 59 -6.15 -9.83 9.49
N ALA A 60 -6.01 -8.50 9.59
CA ALA A 60 -7.04 -7.66 10.19
C ALA A 60 -8.32 -7.56 9.33
N LEU A 61 -8.19 -7.57 8.00
CA LEU A 61 -9.33 -7.46 7.08
C LEU A 61 -10.03 -8.79 6.79
N GLN A 62 -9.37 -9.92 7.05
CA GLN A 62 -9.88 -11.28 6.83
C GLN A 62 -10.65 -11.47 5.50
N PRO A 63 -10.07 -11.11 4.33
CA PRO A 63 -10.76 -11.28 3.06
C PRO A 63 -10.95 -12.78 2.71
N PRO A 64 -11.94 -13.12 1.88
CA PRO A 64 -12.11 -14.49 1.39
C PRO A 64 -10.82 -15.02 0.74
N ARG A 65 -10.34 -16.19 1.20
CA ARG A 65 -9.14 -16.80 0.66
C ARG A 65 -9.41 -17.38 -0.73
N SER A 66 -8.49 -17.12 -1.67
CA SER A 66 -8.49 -17.69 -3.01
C SER A 66 -7.09 -18.13 -3.39
N LEU A 67 -6.98 -19.27 -4.09
CA LEU A 67 -5.72 -19.73 -4.67
C LEU A 67 -5.43 -19.06 -6.03
N GLY A 68 -6.43 -18.39 -6.63
CA GLY A 68 -6.31 -17.77 -7.95
C GLY A 68 -5.97 -16.27 -7.92
N HIS A 69 -6.09 -15.59 -6.77
CA HIS A 69 -5.95 -14.13 -6.68
C HIS A 69 -5.29 -13.69 -5.37
N SER A 70 -4.58 -12.57 -5.42
CA SER A 70 -4.05 -11.87 -4.23
C SER A 70 -5.19 -11.34 -3.33
N PRO A 71 -5.02 -11.32 -2.00
CA PRO A 71 -6.11 -11.17 -1.03
C PRO A 71 -6.80 -9.80 -1.00
N ILE A 72 -6.13 -8.72 -1.43
CA ILE A 72 -6.67 -7.34 -1.33
C ILE A 72 -6.71 -6.63 -2.70
N PHE A 73 -5.70 -6.83 -3.55
CA PHE A 73 -5.62 -6.20 -4.87
C PHE A 73 -4.84 -7.08 -5.84
N GLN A 74 -5.05 -6.89 -7.15
CA GLN A 74 -4.39 -7.66 -8.21
C GLN A 74 -3.67 -6.78 -9.26
N VAL A 75 -3.68 -5.45 -9.08
CA VAL A 75 -3.11 -4.44 -9.98
C VAL A 75 -2.33 -3.38 -9.22
#